data_AF-A0A392UQU7-F1
#
_entry.id   AF-A0A392UQU7-F1
#
_cell.length_a   1.000
_cell.length_b   1.000
_cell.length_c   1.000
_cell.angle_alpha   90.00
_cell.angle_beta   90.00
_cell.angle_gamma   90.00
#
_symmetry.space_group_name_H-M   'P 1'
#
loop_
_entity.id
_entity.type
_entity.pdbx_description
1 polymer ?
#
loop_
_entity_poly.entity_id
_entity_poly.type
_entity_poly.pdbx_seq_one_letter_code
_entity_poly.pdbx_strand_id
1 'polypeptide(L)' 'MVKWPIPTTVKQLRSFLGLTGYYHRFIANYASIAAPLTDLLRHEAFVWSDFAASAFTALKQAMIAAPVLSLP' A
#
# COMPACT_ATOMS: atom_id res chain seq x y z
N MET A 1 15.76 -4.75 7.66
CA MET A 1 14.44 -5.28 7.24
C MET A 1 13.36 -4.28 7.62
N VAL A 2 12.73 -3.62 6.64
CA VAL A 2 11.71 -2.60 6.90
C VAL A 2 10.45 -3.27 7.47
N LYS A 3 10.27 -3.19 8.79
CA LYS A 3 9.08 -3.71 9.47
C LYS A 3 7.94 -2.70 9.31
N TRP A 4 7.14 -2.88 8.25
CA TRP A 4 5.84 -2.23 8.16
C TRP A 4 4.80 -3.09 8.88
N PRO A 5 4.21 -2.59 9.97
CA PRO A 5 3.13 -3.29 10.66
C PRO A 5 1.90 -3.35 9.74
N ILE A 6 1.15 -4.45 9.84
CA ILE A 6 -0.13 -4.59 9.14
C ILE A 6 -1.08 -3.52 9.73
N PRO A 7 -1.67 -2.64 8.90
CA PRO A 7 -2.57 -1.62 9.39
C PRO A 7 -3.85 -2.27 9.91
N THR A 8 -4.15 -2.07 11.19
CA THR A 8 -5.39 -2.54 11.82
C THR A 8 -6.47 -1.47 11.85
N THR A 9 -6.13 -0.25 11.41
CA THR A 9 -7.01 0.92 11.42
C THR A 9 -6.97 1.66 10.09
N VAL A 10 -8.08 2.30 9.73
CA VAL A 10 -8.22 3.17 8.55
C VAL A 10 -7.13 4.25 8.53
N LYS A 11 -6.79 4.83 9.69
CA LYS A 11 -5.76 5.87 9.81
C LYS A 11 -4.39 5.35 9.40
N GLN A 12 -3.99 4.17 9.88
CA GLN A 12 -2.73 3.54 9.49
C GLN A 12 -2.71 3.19 8.00
N LEU A 13 -3.82 2.68 7.46
CA LEU A 13 -3.91 2.36 6.04
C LEU A 13 -3.81 3.62 5.17
N ARG A 14 -4.43 4.73 5.59
CA ARG A 14 -4.35 6.02 4.89
C ARG A 14 -2.94 6.61 4.93
N SER A 15 -2.25 6.54 6.07
CA SER A 15 -0.84 6.94 6.17
C SER A 15 0.05 6.09 5.27
N PHE A 16 -0.19 4.79 5.23
CA PHE A 16 0.52 3.86 4.34
C PHE A 16 0.33 4.22 2.87
N LEU A 17 -0.93 4.36 2.42
CA LEU A 17 -1.26 4.74 1.05
C LEU A 17 -0.78 6.13 0.67
N GLY A 18 -0.69 7.06 1.63
CA GLY A 18 -0.07 8.37 1.42
C GLY A 18 1.43 8.26 1.11
N LEU A 19 2.16 7.43 1.87
CA LEU A 19 3.58 7.21 1.66
C LEU A 19 3.83 6.44 0.36
N THR A 20 3.14 5.33 0.12
CA THR A 20 3.31 4.56 -1.12
C THR A 20 2.79 5.33 -2.34
N GLY A 21 1.80 6.20 -2.13
CA GLY A 21 1.27 7.12 -3.15
C GLY A 21 2.30 8.14 -3.60
N TYR A 22 3.22 8.57 -2.74
CA TYR A 22 4.35 9.42 -3.16
C TYR A 22 5.26 8.70 -4.17
N TYR A 23 5.48 7.40 -3.97
CA TYR A 23 6.33 6.56 -4.82
C TYR A 23 5.58 5.85 -5.95
N HIS A 24 4.29 6.14 -6.17
CA HIS A 24 3.45 5.41 -7.12
C HIS A 24 4.02 5.38 -8.55
N ARG A 25 4.74 6.43 -8.96
CA ARG A 25 5.39 6.52 -10.28
C ARG A 25 6.47 5.44 -10.51
N PHE A 26 7.05 4.91 -9.44
CA PHE A 26 8.09 3.87 -9.49
C PHE A 26 7.52 2.47 -9.29
N ILE A 27 6.23 2.35 -9.01
CA ILE A 27 5.56 1.09 -8.71
C ILE A 27 4.67 0.74 -9.90
N ALA A 28 5.08 -0.28 -10.65
CA ALA A 28 4.27 -0.81 -11.74
C ALA A 28 2.91 -1.28 -11.21
N ASN A 29 1.84 -0.91 -11.91
CA ASN A 29 0.45 -1.27 -11.55
C ASN A 29 0.02 -0.79 -10.14
N TYR A 30 0.60 0.31 -9.63
CA TYR A 30 0.25 0.86 -8.32
C TYR A 30 -1.25 0.98 -8.11
N ALA A 31 -1.98 1.58 -9.05
CA ALA A 31 -3.42 1.79 -8.94
C ALA A 31 -4.19 0.47 -8.77
N SER A 32 -3.82 -0.58 -9.51
CA SER A 32 -4.44 -1.89 -9.43
C SER A 32 -4.16 -2.60 -8.11
N ILE A 33 -2.93 -2.47 -7.58
CA ILE A 33 -2.54 -3.06 -6.30
C ILE A 33 -3.17 -2.28 -5.14
N ALA A 34 -3.24 -0.97 -5.23
CA ALA A 34 -3.80 -0.10 -4.21
C ALA A 34 -5.34 -0.08 -4.22
N ALA A 35 -6.00 -0.45 -5.32
CA ALA A 35 -7.46 -0.47 -5.45
C ALA A 35 -8.21 -1.18 -4.30
N PRO A 36 -7.88 -2.43 -3.91
CA PRO A 36 -8.53 -3.07 -2.78
C PRO A 36 -8.25 -2.36 -1.44
N LEU A 37 -7.10 -1.68 -1.31
CA LEU A 37 -6.76 -0.92 -0.11
C LEU A 37 -7.50 0.44 -0.07
N THR A 38 -7.71 1.09 -1.21
CA THR A 38 -8.49 2.32 -1.29
C THR A 38 -9.99 2.05 -1.13
N ASP A 39 -10.48 0.89 -1.55
CA ASP A 39 -11.86 0.48 -1.31
C ASP A 39 -12.16 0.25 0.19
N LEU A 40 -11.17 -0.25 0.94
CA LEU A 40 -11.24 -0.31 2.41
C LEU A 40 -11.31 1.05 3.09
N LEU A 41 -10.83 2.12 2.45
CA LEU A 41 -10.98 3.48 2.97
C LEU A 41 -12.36 4.08 2.71
N ARG A 42 -13.11 3.52 1.75
CA ARG A 42 -14.44 4.00 1.36
C ARG A 42 -15.56 3.36 2.17
N HIS A 43 -15.38 2.11 2.60
CA HIS A 43 -16.36 1.41 3.41
C HIS A 43 -16.45 1.97 4.83
N GLU A 44 -17.67 2.08 5.34
CA GLU A 44 -17.96 2.52 6.71
C GLU A 44 -17.40 1.54 7.76
N ALA A 45 -17.29 0.27 7.40
CA ALA A 45 -16.65 -0.78 8.19
C ALA A 45 -15.31 -1.20 7.56
N PHE A 46 -14.21 -0.92 8.26
CA PHE A 46 -12.88 -1.38 7.88
C PHE A 46 -12.77 -2.90 8.10
N VAL A 47 -12.97 -3.69 7.04
CA VAL A 47 -12.87 -5.15 7.09
C VAL A 47 -11.59 -5.61 6.43
N TRP A 48 -10.58 -5.96 7.22
CA TRP A 48 -9.33 -6.49 6.69
C TRP A 48 -9.54 -7.89 6.10
N SER A 49 -9.62 -7.99 4.78
CA SER A 49 -9.81 -9.24 4.04
C SER A 49 -8.51 -9.83 3.53
N ASP A 50 -8.51 -11.10 3.11
CA ASP A 50 -7.36 -11.75 2.49
C ASP A 50 -6.91 -11.03 1.20
N PHE A 51 -7.86 -10.46 0.45
CA PHE A 51 -7.57 -9.63 -0.72
C PHE A 51 -6.78 -8.38 -0.33
N ALA A 52 -7.15 -7.71 0.76
CA ALA A 52 -6.42 -6.56 1.28
C ALA A 52 -5.03 -6.95 1.81
N ALA A 53 -4.91 -8.10 2.48
CA ALA A 53 -3.63 -8.62 2.96
C ALA A 53 -2.66 -8.93 1.79
N SER A 54 -3.18 -9.56 0.73
CA SER A 54 -2.42 -9.83 -0.49
C SER A 54 -1.97 -8.52 -1.16
N ALA A 55 -2.89 -7.57 -1.32
CA ALA A 55 -2.60 -6.26 -1.90
C ALA A 55 -1.54 -5.48 -1.09
N PHE A 56 -1.65 -5.47 0.24
CA PHE A 56 -0.67 -4.86 1.12
C PHE A 56 0.72 -5.49 0.97
N THR A 57 0.78 -6.83 0.90
CA THR A 57 2.03 -7.56 0.71
C THR A 57 2.64 -7.29 -0.66
N ALA A 58 1.83 -7.30 -1.72
CA ALA A 58 2.25 -6.98 -3.08
C ALA A 58 2.79 -5.55 -3.17
N LEU A 59 2.11 -4.57 -2.54
CA LEU A 59 2.55 -3.19 -2.54
C LEU A 59 3.85 -3.02 -1.75
N LYS A 60 4.01 -3.72 -0.63
CA LYS A 60 5.25 -3.74 0.14
C LYS A 60 6.42 -4.31 -0.66
N GLN A 61 6.20 -5.43 -1.36
CA GLN A 61 7.22 -6.01 -2.24
C GLN A 61 7.57 -5.06 -3.38
N ALA A 62 6.57 -4.45 -4.02
CA ALA A 62 6.80 -3.48 -5.08
C ALA A 62 7.53 -2.22 -4.59
N MET A 63 7.26 -1.77 -3.37
CA MET A 63 7.99 -0.67 -2.72
C MET A 63 9.46 -1.00 -2.43
N ILE A 64 9.78 -2.24 -2.07
CA ILE A 64 11.15 -2.70 -1.82
C ILE A 64 11.88 -2.97 -3.14
N ALA A 65 11.16 -3.50 -4.13
CA ALA A 65 11.70 -3.85 -5.44
C ALA A 65 11.83 -2.66 -6.38
N ALA A 66 11.00 -1.62 -6.20
CA ALA A 66 11.19 -0.34 -6.86
C ALA A 66 12.57 0.17 -6.43
N PRO A 67 13.58 0.20 -7.32
CA PRO A 67 14.83 0.82 -6.97
C PRO A 67 14.42 2.27 -6.69
N VAL A 68 14.66 2.74 -5.47
CA VAL A 68 14.54 4.15 -5.13
C VAL A 68 15.61 4.81 -5.98
N LEU A 69 15.24 5.09 -7.24
CA LEU A 69 16.12 5.47 -8.32
C LEU A 69 16.77 6.76 -7.89
N SER A 70 18.03 6.64 -7.49
CA SER A 70 19.11 7.61 -7.67
C SER A 70 18.59 9.03 -7.90
N LEU A 71 18.60 9.83 -6.83
CA LEU A 71 18.65 11.28 -6.93
C LEU A 71 19.68 11.64 -8.02
N PRO A 72 19.33 12.44 -9.05
CA PRO A 72 20.33 13.08 -9.88
C PRO A 72 21.18 14.07 -9.08
#